data_AF-A0ABD2ZIR6-F1
#
_entry.id   AF-A0ABD2ZIR6-F1
#
_cell.length_a   1.000
_cell.length_b   1.000
_cell.length_c   1.000
_cell.angle_alpha   90.00
_cell.angle_beta   90.00
_cell.angle_gamma   90.00
#
_symmetry.space_group_name_H-M   'P 1'
#
loop_
_entity.id
_entity.type
_entity.pdbx_description
1 polymer ?
#
loop_
_entity_poly.entity_id
_entity_poly.type
_entity_poly.pdbx_seq_one_letter_code
_entity_poly.pdbx_strand_id
1 'polypeptide(L)'
;MSCSSEVETDLSESEFEDYSIQWYEKLKNGDEKVKVSGEEYSCPFCPGKARKFRFRDLYQHAFGVSKSSKKRKIADRGKHQGLVMYMDRKDLSVESGRNEASDHHVGTDVNEKFVYPWMGIVANIPVERRNGRNVGESGSKLRDDLTMKGFNPIRVQPLWNYMGFSGYAIVEFHKDWPGFSNAMAFEKSFEAEHRGRCDYYEAYDRGDKLYGWIARADDYDSSLIIGEHLRKKADLKTIAEVESEEKQKNSMLVSYLNNEIEVKNKCLKDVESKYNETTICIGNLMTQKDEMHRLYNEEIRKMQETARGQLEKILSEHERTAFRLEGRKQELIEREVELEKREAHNEKEKQKLDLEKQMNARATLEQNKADKNVMKLAEEQKREKEKLHMQIIELEKKLDAKQALELEIERLQGAVKVMKHMENGDEEAEDKLKGILVELKGKKEELDGLEALNQALIIKERKSNDELQEARKELVHGLIEKNCQTSIGVKRMGVLDNIPFKRAARRMFQRKEIDMKAAELCSEWEGHLKNPNWHPFKIVNIESSEAHKEIIDTEDVKLKRLKNEFDDEVYEAVTTALMELNEYNPSGRYPIPELWNYKQARRATLQEGAAHIIQLLKRHKLKTTRH
;
A
#
# COMPACT_ATOMS: atom_id res chain seq x y z
N MET A 1 -65.96 26.56 4.66
CA MET A 1 -64.63 26.05 5.07
C MET A 1 -64.75 24.54 5.26
N SER A 2 -64.03 23.77 4.44
CA SER A 2 -63.41 22.50 4.82
C SER A 2 -62.26 22.33 3.83
N CYS A 3 -61.08 22.71 4.30
CA CYS A 3 -59.84 22.71 3.54
C CYS A 3 -59.26 21.30 3.68
N SER A 4 -59.46 20.44 2.68
CA SER A 4 -58.69 19.19 2.60
C SER A 4 -57.44 19.49 1.79
N SER A 5 -56.35 19.78 2.50
CA SER A 5 -55.02 19.89 1.94
C SER A 5 -54.57 18.50 1.49
N GLU A 6 -54.86 18.15 0.24
CA GLU A 6 -54.18 17.04 -0.43
C GLU A 6 -52.70 17.43 -0.56
N VAL A 7 -51.86 16.60 0.05
CA VAL A 7 -50.41 16.74 0.09
C VAL A 7 -49.90 16.81 -1.36
N GLU A 8 -49.27 17.93 -1.72
CA GLU A 8 -48.71 18.15 -3.06
C GLU A 8 -47.60 17.13 -3.31
N THR A 9 -47.93 16.07 -4.03
CA THR A 9 -46.97 15.09 -4.54
C THR A 9 -46.51 15.62 -5.89
N ASP A 10 -45.21 15.83 -6.07
CA ASP A 10 -44.62 16.26 -7.35
C ASP A 10 -44.82 15.14 -8.39
N LEU A 11 -45.92 15.22 -9.15
CA LEU A 11 -46.27 14.25 -10.17
C LEU A 11 -45.33 14.38 -11.37
N SER A 12 -44.71 13.27 -11.77
CA SER A 12 -43.88 13.18 -12.97
C SER A 12 -44.73 13.06 -14.25
N GLU A 13 -44.16 13.39 -15.42
CA GLU A 13 -44.89 13.23 -16.70
C GLU A 13 -45.18 11.75 -17.02
N SER A 14 -44.41 10.80 -16.45
CA SER A 14 -44.67 9.36 -16.56
C SER A 14 -45.91 8.89 -15.80
N GLU A 15 -46.36 9.63 -14.79
CA GLU A 15 -47.55 9.28 -13.97
C GLU A 15 -48.83 9.99 -14.46
N PHE A 16 -48.72 10.82 -15.50
CA PHE A 16 -49.82 11.63 -16.03
C PHE A 16 -50.99 10.79 -16.56
N GLU A 17 -50.70 9.70 -17.28
CA GLU A 17 -51.70 8.83 -17.88
C GLU A 17 -52.52 8.12 -16.79
N ASP A 18 -51.83 7.46 -15.84
CA ASP A 18 -52.45 6.74 -14.72
C ASP A 18 -53.27 7.68 -13.82
N TYR A 19 -52.75 8.89 -13.56
CA TYR A 19 -53.46 9.91 -12.80
C TYR A 19 -54.72 10.41 -13.54
N SER A 20 -54.68 10.51 -14.87
CA SER A 20 -55.85 10.89 -15.68
C SER A 20 -56.94 9.80 -15.66
N ILE A 21 -56.54 8.53 -15.72
CA ILE A 21 -57.45 7.37 -15.63
C ILE A 21 -58.11 7.32 -14.25
N GLN A 22 -57.35 7.53 -13.17
CA GLN A 22 -57.88 7.57 -11.82
C GLN A 22 -58.99 8.63 -11.66
N TRP A 23 -58.81 9.82 -12.23
CA TRP A 23 -59.81 10.89 -12.18
C TRP A 23 -61.01 10.61 -13.09
N TYR A 24 -60.83 9.94 -14.23
CA TYR A 24 -61.94 9.42 -15.03
C TYR A 24 -62.81 8.45 -14.23
N GLU A 25 -62.20 7.52 -13.48
CA GLU A 25 -62.93 6.56 -12.64
C GLU A 25 -63.69 7.24 -11.50
N LYS A 26 -63.09 8.23 -10.83
CA LYS A 26 -63.78 9.06 -9.82
C LYS A 26 -65.01 9.78 -10.38
N LEU A 27 -64.91 10.36 -11.59
CA LEU A 27 -66.04 11.01 -12.27
C LEU A 27 -67.13 10.01 -12.68
N LYS A 28 -66.75 8.79 -13.05
CA LYS A 28 -67.68 7.69 -13.37
C LYS A 28 -68.42 7.19 -12.13
N ASN A 29 -67.74 7.13 -10.99
CA ASN A 29 -68.30 6.69 -9.71
C ASN A 29 -69.19 7.75 -9.04
N GLY A 30 -69.20 8.98 -9.57
CA GLY A 30 -70.08 10.06 -9.11
C GLY A 30 -69.48 10.92 -7.99
N ASP A 31 -68.18 10.80 -7.74
CA ASP A 31 -67.47 11.54 -6.68
C ASP A 31 -67.45 13.06 -6.94
N GLU A 32 -67.61 13.49 -8.20
CA GLU A 32 -67.67 14.88 -8.61
C GLU A 32 -68.84 15.14 -9.58
N LYS A 33 -69.63 16.21 -9.33
CA LYS A 33 -70.82 16.54 -10.13
C LYS A 33 -70.46 17.41 -11.35
N VAL A 34 -70.47 16.82 -12.54
CA VAL A 34 -70.19 17.52 -13.82
C VAL A 34 -71.45 18.16 -14.42
N LYS A 35 -72.62 17.52 -14.26
CA LYS A 35 -73.91 18.01 -14.77
C LYS A 35 -74.65 18.76 -13.67
N VAL A 36 -75.06 20.00 -13.94
CA VAL A 36 -75.71 20.88 -12.96
C VAL A 36 -77.24 20.81 -13.09
N SER A 37 -77.76 21.06 -14.29
CA SER A 37 -79.21 20.98 -14.60
C SER A 37 -79.42 20.97 -16.12
N GLY A 38 -80.38 20.20 -16.65
CA GLY A 38 -80.74 20.23 -18.08
C GLY A 38 -79.56 19.99 -19.04
N GLU A 39 -79.20 21.01 -19.83
CA GLU A 39 -78.05 21.02 -20.76
C GLU A 39 -76.82 21.79 -20.21
N GLU A 40 -76.85 22.19 -18.92
CA GLU A 40 -75.78 22.96 -18.28
C GLU A 40 -74.80 22.06 -17.52
N TYR A 41 -73.52 22.23 -17.83
CA TYR A 41 -72.39 21.51 -17.24
C TYR A 41 -71.38 22.48 -16.61
N SER A 42 -70.60 22.01 -15.64
CA SER A 42 -69.55 22.79 -14.99
C SER A 42 -68.29 21.96 -14.79
N CYS A 43 -67.12 22.58 -14.95
CA CYS A 43 -65.84 21.95 -14.65
C CYS A 43 -65.63 21.88 -13.12
N PRO A 44 -65.54 20.69 -12.51
CA PRO A 44 -65.34 20.56 -11.06
C PRO A 44 -63.93 20.99 -10.60
N PHE A 45 -62.98 21.09 -11.54
CA PHE A 45 -61.55 21.27 -11.23
C PHE A 45 -61.03 22.71 -11.36
N CYS A 46 -61.85 23.66 -11.83
CA CYS A 46 -61.45 25.05 -11.98
C CYS A 46 -61.94 25.92 -10.81
N PRO A 47 -61.09 26.78 -10.22
CA PRO A 47 -61.47 27.69 -9.15
C PRO A 47 -62.32 28.85 -9.71
N GLY A 48 -63.62 28.59 -9.85
CA GLY A 48 -64.61 29.54 -10.38
C GLY A 48 -65.96 28.84 -10.50
N LYS A 49 -66.59 28.55 -9.35
CA LYS A 49 -67.77 27.69 -9.19
C LYS A 49 -69.08 28.16 -9.87
N ALA A 50 -69.02 28.99 -10.92
CA ALA A 50 -70.21 29.52 -11.59
C ALA A 50 -70.12 29.59 -13.12
N ARG A 51 -69.05 29.10 -13.76
CA ARG A 51 -69.02 29.06 -15.24
C ARG A 51 -69.78 27.83 -15.72
N LYS A 52 -71.00 28.06 -16.21
CA LYS A 52 -71.84 27.06 -16.87
C LYS A 52 -71.45 26.96 -18.34
N PHE A 53 -71.36 25.74 -18.83
CA PHE A 53 -70.97 25.39 -20.18
C PHE A 53 -72.06 24.53 -20.81
N ARG A 54 -72.27 24.63 -22.12
CA ARG A 54 -72.92 23.54 -22.88
C ARG A 54 -71.96 22.36 -23.00
N PHE A 55 -72.47 21.17 -23.29
CA PHE A 55 -71.66 19.95 -23.36
C PHE A 55 -70.39 20.11 -24.22
N ARG A 56 -70.54 20.65 -25.44
CA ARG A 56 -69.42 20.87 -26.37
C ARG A 56 -68.41 21.91 -25.86
N ASP A 57 -68.89 22.95 -25.18
CA ASP A 57 -68.04 24.02 -24.66
C ASP A 57 -67.21 23.56 -23.45
N LEU A 58 -67.82 22.72 -22.59
CA LEU A 58 -67.09 22.11 -21.48
C LEU A 58 -66.03 21.14 -21.99
N TYR A 59 -66.36 20.35 -23.00
CA TYR A 59 -65.41 19.44 -23.64
C TYR A 59 -64.20 20.21 -24.20
N GLN A 60 -64.43 21.27 -24.96
CA GLN A 60 -63.36 22.12 -25.49
C GLN A 60 -62.54 22.80 -24.39
N HIS A 61 -63.19 23.25 -23.30
CA HIS A 61 -62.50 23.79 -22.13
C HIS A 61 -61.58 22.75 -21.49
N ALA A 62 -62.10 21.56 -21.17
CA ALA A 62 -61.35 20.48 -20.53
C ALA A 62 -60.19 20.01 -21.42
N PHE A 63 -60.45 19.83 -22.71
CA PHE A 63 -59.45 19.45 -23.70
C PHE A 63 -58.35 20.52 -23.82
N GLY A 64 -58.71 21.80 -23.90
CA GLY A 64 -57.74 22.90 -23.95
C GLY A 64 -56.84 22.96 -22.71
N VAL A 65 -57.39 22.67 -21.52
CA VAL A 65 -56.60 22.64 -20.28
C VAL A 65 -55.67 21.44 -20.24
N SER A 66 -56.14 20.25 -20.63
CA SER A 66 -55.35 19.01 -20.66
C SER A 66 -54.12 19.12 -21.59
N LYS A 67 -54.27 19.84 -22.71
CA LYS A 67 -53.23 20.02 -23.74
C LYS A 67 -52.36 21.26 -23.54
N SER A 68 -52.60 22.08 -22.50
CA SER A 68 -51.84 23.32 -22.26
C SER A 68 -50.40 23.06 -21.79
N SER A 69 -49.43 23.86 -22.27
CA SER A 69 -47.98 23.67 -22.00
C SER A 69 -47.49 24.39 -20.73
N LYS A 70 -46.66 23.69 -19.93
CA LYS A 70 -45.71 24.06 -18.84
C LYS A 70 -46.06 25.15 -17.80
N LYS A 71 -47.16 25.90 -17.90
CA LYS A 71 -47.56 26.91 -16.91
C LYS A 71 -48.60 26.43 -15.87
N ARG A 72 -49.19 25.24 -16.06
CA ARG A 72 -50.13 24.61 -15.10
C ARG A 72 -49.55 23.30 -14.56
N LYS A 73 -49.86 22.99 -13.30
CA LYS A 73 -49.39 21.77 -12.62
C LYS A 73 -49.89 20.52 -13.37
N ILE A 74 -49.06 19.47 -13.40
CA ILE A 74 -49.37 18.18 -14.05
C ILE A 74 -50.67 17.57 -13.47
N ALA A 75 -50.87 17.72 -12.16
CA ALA A 75 -52.12 17.33 -11.48
C ALA A 75 -53.37 17.97 -12.12
N ASP A 76 -53.33 19.27 -12.42
CA ASP A 76 -54.47 19.96 -13.01
C ASP A 76 -54.74 19.49 -14.44
N ARG A 77 -53.67 19.27 -15.22
CA ARG A 77 -53.78 18.73 -16.59
C ARG A 77 -54.41 17.34 -16.55
N GLY A 78 -53.99 16.48 -15.62
CA GLY A 78 -54.49 15.10 -15.51
C GLY A 78 -55.95 15.03 -15.08
N LYS A 79 -56.37 15.86 -14.12
CA LYS A 79 -57.80 16.01 -13.74
C LYS A 79 -58.68 16.38 -14.94
N HIS A 80 -58.23 17.34 -15.76
CA HIS A 80 -58.98 17.78 -16.95
C HIS A 80 -58.93 16.75 -18.09
N GLN A 81 -57.85 15.97 -18.23
CA GLN A 81 -57.79 14.84 -19.18
C GLN A 81 -58.78 13.73 -18.81
N GLY A 82 -58.91 13.41 -17.51
CA GLY A 82 -59.94 12.48 -17.03
C GLY A 82 -61.37 12.95 -17.32
N LEU A 83 -61.62 14.27 -17.29
CA LEU A 83 -62.91 14.86 -17.67
C LEU A 83 -63.24 14.68 -19.15
N VAL A 84 -62.25 14.84 -20.04
CA VAL A 84 -62.41 14.62 -21.49
C VAL A 84 -62.82 13.16 -21.75
N MET A 85 -62.11 12.20 -21.15
CA MET A 85 -62.41 10.76 -21.28
C MET A 85 -63.84 10.43 -20.80
N TYR A 86 -64.31 11.10 -19.75
CA TYR A 86 -65.66 10.92 -19.21
C TYR A 86 -66.73 11.44 -20.19
N MET A 87 -66.46 12.55 -20.86
CA MET A 87 -67.41 13.18 -21.78
C MET A 87 -67.46 12.47 -23.15
N ASP A 88 -66.34 12.03 -23.71
CA ASP A 88 -66.30 11.30 -25.00
C ASP A 88 -67.21 10.06 -25.02
N ARG A 89 -67.30 9.34 -23.90
CA ARG A 89 -68.15 8.14 -23.82
C ARG A 89 -69.64 8.42 -23.63
N LYS A 90 -70.04 9.66 -23.32
CA LYS A 90 -71.46 10.04 -23.17
C LYS A 90 -72.14 10.46 -24.48
N ASP A 91 -71.39 10.87 -25.50
CA ASP A 91 -71.94 11.30 -26.80
C ASP A 91 -72.49 10.13 -27.64
N LEU A 92 -72.02 8.90 -27.40
CA LEU A 92 -72.34 7.71 -28.20
C LEU A 92 -73.73 7.08 -27.94
N SER A 93 -74.58 7.69 -27.11
CA SER A 93 -75.84 7.06 -26.66
C SER A 93 -77.13 7.75 -27.14
N VAL A 94 -77.07 8.79 -27.97
CA VAL A 94 -78.26 9.57 -28.37
C VAL A 94 -78.22 9.89 -29.86
N GLU A 95 -78.74 9.01 -30.74
CA GLU A 95 -79.32 9.39 -32.05
C GLU A 95 -79.87 8.17 -32.83
N SER A 96 -81.19 7.95 -32.77
CA SER A 96 -81.97 7.28 -33.83
C SER A 96 -83.48 7.46 -33.61
N GLY A 97 -84.08 8.34 -34.41
CA GLY A 97 -85.53 8.47 -34.55
C GLY A 97 -85.86 9.04 -35.93
N ARG A 98 -86.37 8.18 -36.82
CA ARG A 98 -86.87 8.52 -38.17
C ARG A 98 -88.32 9.00 -38.08
N ASN A 99 -88.69 10.01 -38.87
CA ASN A 99 -90.07 10.40 -39.15
C ASN A 99 -90.48 9.89 -40.54
N GLU A 100 -91.61 9.19 -40.62
CA GLU A 100 -92.31 8.82 -41.86
C GLU A 100 -93.27 9.93 -42.28
N ALA A 101 -93.41 10.14 -43.60
CA ALA A 101 -94.40 11.04 -44.19
C ALA A 101 -95.43 10.25 -45.02
N SER A 102 -96.67 10.67 -44.87
CA SER A 102 -97.94 10.15 -45.36
C SER A 102 -98.08 10.14 -46.89
N ASP A 103 -98.64 9.06 -47.44
CA ASP A 103 -99.06 8.92 -48.84
C ASP A 103 -100.58 9.14 -48.98
N HIS A 104 -101.00 9.80 -50.05
CA HIS A 104 -102.40 10.04 -50.41
C HIS A 104 -102.69 9.35 -51.76
N HIS A 105 -103.30 8.17 -51.70
CA HIS A 105 -103.73 7.41 -52.87
C HIS A 105 -104.97 8.04 -53.54
N VAL A 106 -104.83 8.35 -54.84
CA VAL A 106 -105.95 8.48 -55.80
C VAL A 106 -105.98 7.21 -56.64
N GLY A 107 -107.15 6.58 -56.73
CA GLY A 107 -107.34 5.25 -57.33
C GLY A 107 -106.77 5.14 -58.73
N THR A 108 -105.80 4.25 -58.89
CA THR A 108 -105.28 3.76 -60.18
C THR A 108 -105.37 2.24 -60.12
N ASP A 109 -105.90 1.61 -61.16
CA ASP A 109 -105.99 0.16 -61.27
C ASP A 109 -104.59 -0.44 -61.12
N VAL A 110 -104.38 -1.27 -60.10
CA VAL A 110 -103.07 -1.84 -59.72
C VAL A 110 -102.51 -2.73 -60.84
N ASN A 111 -103.35 -3.14 -61.80
CA ASN A 111 -102.97 -3.93 -62.96
C ASN A 111 -102.70 -3.12 -64.23
N GLU A 112 -102.72 -1.78 -64.18
CA GLU A 112 -102.44 -0.95 -65.34
C GLU A 112 -100.99 -1.14 -65.82
N LYS A 113 -100.84 -1.53 -67.09
CA LYS A 113 -99.54 -1.74 -67.73
C LYS A 113 -99.16 -0.54 -68.58
N PHE A 114 -97.97 -0.03 -68.29
CA PHE A 114 -97.32 1.04 -69.02
C PHE A 114 -96.23 0.47 -69.90
N VAL A 115 -95.97 1.14 -71.01
CA VAL A 115 -94.77 0.84 -71.81
C VAL A 115 -93.54 1.31 -71.02
N TYR A 116 -92.56 0.42 -70.83
CA TYR A 116 -91.31 0.66 -70.10
C TYR A 116 -90.09 0.39 -71.00
N PRO A 117 -89.15 1.35 -71.17
CA PRO A 117 -89.10 2.69 -70.58
C PRO A 117 -90.31 3.57 -70.95
N TRP A 118 -90.64 4.54 -70.09
CA TRP A 118 -91.88 5.33 -70.21
C TRP A 118 -91.93 6.10 -71.53
N MET A 119 -93.02 5.91 -72.29
CA MET A 119 -93.21 6.52 -73.62
C MET A 119 -94.56 7.21 -73.74
N GLY A 120 -94.57 8.46 -74.16
CA GLY A 120 -95.74 9.21 -74.61
C GLY A 120 -96.01 9.04 -76.10
N ILE A 121 -97.24 9.28 -76.52
CA ILE A 121 -97.68 9.32 -77.91
C ILE A 121 -98.20 10.72 -78.16
N VAL A 122 -97.75 11.33 -79.26
CA VAL A 122 -98.36 12.55 -79.81
C VAL A 122 -98.98 12.20 -81.15
N ALA A 123 -100.25 12.55 -81.31
CA ALA A 123 -101.06 12.29 -82.48
C ALA A 123 -101.56 13.57 -83.15
N ASN A 124 -102.07 13.43 -84.36
CA ASN A 124 -102.57 14.52 -85.21
C ASN A 124 -101.49 15.55 -85.60
N ILE A 125 -100.24 15.09 -85.77
CA ILE A 125 -99.15 15.97 -86.20
C ILE A 125 -99.36 16.30 -87.69
N PRO A 126 -99.31 17.59 -88.10
CA PRO A 126 -99.53 18.00 -89.48
C PRO A 126 -98.67 17.22 -90.48
N VAL A 127 -99.30 16.78 -91.57
CA VAL A 127 -98.68 16.01 -92.64
C VAL A 127 -98.80 16.77 -93.94
N GLU A 128 -97.66 17.09 -94.58
CA GLU A 128 -97.66 17.68 -95.92
C GLU A 128 -97.47 16.59 -96.98
N ARG A 129 -98.18 16.70 -98.10
CA ARG A 129 -98.01 15.76 -99.22
C ARG A 129 -97.03 16.34 -100.24
N ARG A 130 -95.82 15.77 -100.32
CA ARG A 130 -94.80 16.16 -101.31
C ARG A 130 -94.40 14.94 -102.15
N ASN A 131 -94.47 15.06 -103.47
CA ASN A 131 -94.08 14.01 -104.43
C ASN A 131 -94.72 12.63 -104.16
N GLY A 132 -96.00 12.62 -103.76
CA GLY A 132 -96.75 11.40 -103.49
C GLY A 132 -96.47 10.73 -102.14
N ARG A 133 -95.54 11.26 -101.33
CA ARG A 133 -95.26 10.81 -99.96
C ARG A 133 -95.67 11.86 -98.92
N ASN A 134 -95.99 11.37 -97.74
CA ASN A 134 -96.25 12.20 -96.56
C ASN A 134 -94.93 12.63 -95.93
N VAL A 135 -94.75 13.93 -95.71
CA VAL A 135 -93.60 14.51 -94.99
C VAL A 135 -94.09 15.27 -93.75
N GLY A 136 -93.26 15.30 -92.72
CA GLY A 136 -93.54 16.02 -91.48
C GLY A 136 -92.27 16.69 -90.94
N GLU A 137 -92.45 17.60 -89.99
CA GLU A 137 -91.35 18.24 -89.29
C GLU A 137 -90.54 17.22 -88.47
N SER A 138 -89.27 17.53 -88.21
CA SER A 138 -88.46 16.77 -87.25
C SER A 138 -89.09 16.87 -85.86
N GLY A 139 -89.06 15.76 -85.11
CA GLY A 139 -89.56 15.72 -83.72
C GLY A 139 -88.80 16.62 -82.75
N SER A 140 -87.65 17.18 -83.14
CA SER A 140 -86.82 18.04 -82.28
C SER A 140 -87.55 19.29 -81.80
N LYS A 141 -88.32 19.95 -82.67
CA LYS A 141 -89.09 21.14 -82.29
C LYS A 141 -90.16 20.80 -81.25
N LEU A 142 -90.89 19.70 -81.48
CA LEU A 142 -91.88 19.19 -80.53
C LEU A 142 -91.22 18.77 -79.20
N ARG A 143 -90.03 18.16 -79.23
CA ARG A 143 -89.26 17.87 -78.02
C ARG A 143 -88.93 19.14 -77.24
N ASP A 144 -88.46 20.18 -77.91
CA ASP A 144 -88.09 21.45 -77.27
C ASP A 144 -89.33 22.15 -76.68
N ASP A 145 -90.47 22.14 -77.38
CA ASP A 145 -91.75 22.66 -76.87
C ASP A 145 -92.22 21.90 -75.62
N LEU A 146 -92.16 20.57 -75.65
CA LEU A 146 -92.50 19.74 -74.49
C LEU A 146 -91.51 19.94 -73.32
N THR A 147 -90.25 20.25 -73.63
CA THR A 147 -89.23 20.57 -72.63
C THR A 147 -89.52 21.93 -71.97
N MET A 148 -89.90 22.95 -72.74
CA MET A 148 -90.32 24.26 -72.22
C MET A 148 -91.56 24.16 -71.32
N LYS A 149 -92.43 23.18 -71.55
CA LYS A 149 -93.58 22.87 -70.69
C LYS A 149 -93.21 22.10 -69.41
N GLY A 150 -91.94 21.76 -69.21
CA GLY A 150 -91.45 21.08 -68.01
C GLY A 150 -91.56 19.55 -68.05
N PHE A 151 -91.94 18.95 -69.19
CA PHE A 151 -92.08 17.49 -69.30
C PHE A 151 -90.74 16.77 -69.51
N ASN A 152 -89.66 17.49 -69.83
CA ASN A 152 -88.30 16.96 -69.95
C ASN A 152 -88.18 15.60 -70.71
N PRO A 153 -88.71 15.48 -71.93
CA PRO A 153 -88.55 14.26 -72.72
C PRO A 153 -87.08 14.08 -73.15
N ILE A 154 -86.60 12.84 -73.17
CA ILE A 154 -85.28 12.48 -73.73
C ILE A 154 -85.29 12.74 -75.24
N ARG A 155 -86.36 12.30 -75.91
CA ARG A 155 -86.44 12.31 -77.38
C ARG A 155 -87.90 12.33 -77.83
N VAL A 156 -88.17 12.96 -78.97
CA VAL A 156 -89.44 12.82 -79.69
C VAL A 156 -89.15 12.25 -81.07
N GLN A 157 -89.68 11.07 -81.36
CA GLN A 157 -89.43 10.32 -82.58
C GLN A 157 -90.68 10.26 -83.47
N PRO A 158 -90.70 11.00 -84.59
CA PRO A 158 -91.73 10.85 -85.62
C PRO A 158 -91.77 9.42 -86.16
N LEU A 159 -92.97 8.88 -86.37
CA LEU A 159 -93.20 7.54 -86.91
C LEU A 159 -93.39 7.60 -88.44
N TRP A 160 -92.76 6.65 -89.14
CA TRP A 160 -92.71 6.62 -90.60
C TRP A 160 -93.15 5.25 -91.12
N ASN A 161 -94.08 5.23 -92.06
CA ASN A 161 -94.52 4.03 -92.77
C ASN A 161 -94.16 4.11 -94.27
N TYR A 162 -94.57 3.12 -95.06
CA TYR A 162 -94.30 3.07 -96.50
C TYR A 162 -94.91 4.23 -97.29
N MET A 163 -95.92 4.92 -96.76
CA MET A 163 -96.54 6.12 -97.34
C MET A 163 -95.85 7.43 -96.90
N GLY A 164 -94.90 7.37 -95.97
CA GLY A 164 -94.18 8.52 -95.41
C GLY A 164 -94.49 8.75 -93.93
N PHE A 165 -94.45 10.01 -93.49
CA PHE A 165 -94.75 10.38 -92.10
C PHE A 165 -96.19 10.01 -91.73
N SER A 166 -96.38 9.36 -90.58
CA SER A 166 -97.68 8.80 -90.18
C SER A 166 -98.58 9.78 -89.42
N GLY A 167 -98.11 10.99 -89.10
CA GLY A 167 -98.83 11.94 -88.24
C GLY A 167 -98.76 11.61 -86.74
N TYR A 168 -97.90 10.66 -86.35
CA TYR A 168 -97.68 10.27 -84.96
C TYR A 168 -96.20 10.41 -84.59
N ALA A 169 -95.92 10.73 -83.33
CA ALA A 169 -94.57 10.69 -82.76
C ALA A 169 -94.59 10.03 -81.38
N ILE A 170 -93.50 9.35 -81.03
CA ILE A 170 -93.27 8.78 -79.71
C ILE A 170 -92.38 9.72 -78.90
N VAL A 171 -92.81 10.07 -77.69
CA VAL A 171 -92.07 10.87 -76.72
C VAL A 171 -91.41 9.91 -75.74
N GLU A 172 -90.09 9.80 -75.73
CA GLU A 172 -89.35 8.92 -74.82
C GLU A 172 -88.95 9.69 -73.55
N PHE A 173 -89.21 9.14 -72.36
CA PHE A 173 -88.82 9.72 -71.06
C PHE A 173 -87.74 8.87 -70.36
N HIS A 174 -87.13 9.41 -69.30
CA HIS A 174 -86.18 8.66 -68.46
C HIS A 174 -86.84 7.42 -67.84
N LYS A 175 -86.09 6.33 -67.69
CA LYS A 175 -86.60 5.05 -67.17
C LYS A 175 -86.80 5.02 -65.64
N ASP A 176 -86.46 6.10 -64.95
CA ASP A 176 -86.51 6.23 -63.49
C ASP A 176 -87.87 6.81 -63.05
N TRP A 177 -88.09 6.89 -61.74
CA TRP A 177 -89.32 7.45 -61.18
C TRP A 177 -89.56 8.92 -61.51
N PRO A 178 -88.53 9.80 -61.55
CA PRO A 178 -88.68 11.16 -62.10
C PRO A 178 -89.15 11.15 -63.56
N GLY A 179 -88.62 10.27 -64.40
CA GLY A 179 -89.07 10.10 -65.78
C GLY A 179 -90.52 9.63 -65.89
N PHE A 180 -90.98 8.76 -64.99
CA PHE A 180 -92.39 8.35 -64.91
C PHE A 180 -93.28 9.55 -64.56
N SER A 181 -92.89 10.33 -63.54
CA SER A 181 -93.60 11.54 -63.12
C SER A 181 -93.74 12.56 -64.26
N ASN A 182 -92.66 12.75 -65.02
CA ASN A 182 -92.64 13.60 -66.21
C ASN A 182 -93.61 13.11 -67.30
N ALA A 183 -93.64 11.79 -67.55
CA ALA A 183 -94.54 11.18 -68.53
C ALA A 183 -96.02 11.32 -68.13
N MET A 184 -96.33 11.15 -66.83
CA MET A 184 -97.67 11.37 -66.30
C MET A 184 -98.09 12.84 -66.35
N ALA A 185 -97.17 13.77 -66.09
CA ALA A 185 -97.44 15.21 -66.22
C ALA A 185 -97.76 15.60 -67.68
N PHE A 186 -97.06 14.99 -68.65
CA PHE A 186 -97.33 15.15 -70.08
C PHE A 186 -98.77 14.73 -70.43
N GLU A 187 -99.21 13.53 -70.05
CA GLU A 187 -100.58 13.05 -70.32
C GLU A 187 -101.63 13.96 -69.68
N LYS A 188 -101.50 14.24 -68.38
CA LYS A 188 -102.44 15.08 -67.64
C LYS A 188 -102.58 16.47 -68.26
N SER A 189 -101.49 17.03 -68.82
CA SER A 189 -101.54 18.33 -69.50
C SER A 189 -102.37 18.29 -70.78
N PHE A 190 -102.33 17.20 -71.54
CA PHE A 190 -103.15 17.05 -72.75
C PHE A 190 -104.61 16.77 -72.40
N GLU A 191 -104.87 15.95 -71.39
CA GLU A 191 -106.21 15.69 -70.86
C GLU A 191 -106.89 16.96 -70.33
N ALA A 192 -106.16 17.80 -69.59
CA ALA A 192 -106.68 19.07 -69.06
C ALA A 192 -107.13 20.06 -70.16
N GLU A 193 -106.60 19.91 -71.37
CA GLU A 193 -106.97 20.73 -72.53
C GLU A 193 -108.00 20.02 -73.46
N HIS A 194 -108.59 18.90 -73.02
CA HIS A 194 -109.49 18.03 -73.81
C HIS A 194 -108.84 17.53 -75.10
N ARG A 195 -107.57 17.13 -74.98
CA ARG A 195 -106.74 16.59 -76.07
C ARG A 195 -106.04 15.28 -75.66
N GLY A 196 -106.67 14.53 -74.76
CA GLY A 196 -106.21 13.21 -74.34
C GLY A 196 -106.54 12.13 -75.38
N ARG A 197 -106.28 10.88 -75.02
CA ARG A 197 -106.51 9.72 -75.89
C ARG A 197 -107.98 9.56 -76.28
N CYS A 198 -108.89 9.63 -75.32
CA CYS A 198 -110.33 9.48 -75.58
C CYS A 198 -110.82 10.58 -76.52
N ASP A 199 -110.43 11.83 -76.26
CA ASP A 199 -110.77 12.99 -77.11
C ASP A 199 -110.30 12.79 -78.57
N TYR A 200 -109.13 12.16 -78.77
CA TYR A 200 -108.59 11.88 -80.10
C TYR A 200 -109.44 10.89 -80.90
N TYR A 201 -109.95 9.84 -80.25
CA TYR A 201 -110.75 8.80 -80.91
C TYR A 201 -112.22 9.19 -81.07
N GLU A 202 -112.76 10.05 -80.19
CA GLU A 202 -114.17 10.49 -80.23
C GLU A 202 -114.41 11.72 -81.12
N ALA A 203 -113.38 12.50 -81.46
CA ALA A 203 -113.53 13.70 -82.29
C ALA A 203 -113.92 13.39 -83.75
N TYR A 204 -115.05 13.98 -84.20
CA TYR A 204 -115.51 13.96 -85.60
C TYR A 204 -114.63 14.80 -86.53
N ASP A 205 -114.18 15.97 -86.06
CA ASP A 205 -113.19 16.83 -86.71
C ASP A 205 -112.10 17.19 -85.69
N ARG A 206 -110.85 16.83 -86.01
CA ARG A 206 -109.69 16.99 -85.12
C ARG A 206 -108.97 18.33 -85.31
N GLY A 207 -109.28 19.05 -86.39
CA GLY A 207 -108.58 20.28 -86.76
C GLY A 207 -107.04 20.15 -86.71
N ASP A 208 -106.38 21.26 -86.39
CA ASP A 208 -104.91 21.36 -86.34
C ASP A 208 -104.31 21.13 -84.93
N LYS A 209 -105.09 20.61 -83.98
CA LYS A 209 -104.66 20.45 -82.58
C LYS A 209 -103.90 19.13 -82.39
N LEU A 210 -102.82 19.15 -81.61
CA LEU A 210 -102.10 17.95 -81.19
C LEU A 210 -102.83 17.25 -80.04
N TYR A 211 -102.78 15.92 -80.03
CA TYR A 211 -103.30 15.09 -78.96
C TYR A 211 -102.17 14.29 -78.33
N GLY A 212 -102.24 14.03 -77.03
CA GLY A 212 -101.13 13.40 -76.30
C GLY A 212 -101.59 12.53 -75.14
N TRP A 213 -100.96 11.38 -74.96
CA TRP A 213 -101.19 10.46 -73.85
C TRP A 213 -99.98 9.56 -73.62
N ILE A 214 -99.87 8.91 -72.46
CA ILE A 214 -98.79 7.94 -72.20
C ILE A 214 -99.20 6.55 -72.68
N ALA A 215 -98.28 5.84 -73.34
CA ALA A 215 -98.53 4.58 -74.00
C ALA A 215 -98.82 3.46 -72.97
N ARG A 216 -99.94 2.76 -73.18
CA ARG A 216 -100.39 1.63 -72.35
C ARG A 216 -100.54 0.34 -73.16
N ALA A 217 -101.07 -0.70 -72.52
CA ALA A 217 -101.34 -2.00 -73.13
C ALA A 217 -102.01 -1.90 -74.50
N ASP A 218 -103.10 -1.15 -74.63
CA ASP A 218 -103.80 -1.04 -75.92
C ASP A 218 -102.95 -0.40 -77.03
N ASP A 219 -102.13 0.61 -76.69
CA ASP A 219 -101.25 1.26 -77.65
C ASP A 219 -100.13 0.32 -78.07
N TYR A 220 -99.61 -0.46 -77.12
CA TYR A 220 -98.59 -1.48 -77.33
C TYR A 220 -99.09 -2.65 -78.16
N ASP A 221 -100.33 -3.10 -77.95
CA ASP A 221 -100.95 -4.23 -78.65
C ASP A 221 -101.59 -3.81 -79.98
N SER A 222 -101.70 -2.50 -80.24
CA SER A 222 -102.23 -1.96 -81.48
C SER A 222 -101.51 -2.54 -82.72
N SER A 223 -102.29 -2.86 -83.75
CA SER A 223 -101.77 -3.23 -85.07
C SER A 223 -101.31 -2.02 -85.90
N LEU A 224 -101.48 -0.80 -85.37
CA LEU A 224 -100.98 0.42 -85.98
C LEU A 224 -99.46 0.54 -85.85
N ILE A 225 -98.87 1.48 -86.58
CA ILE A 225 -97.43 1.78 -86.53
C ILE A 225 -96.94 2.10 -85.11
N ILE A 226 -97.80 2.64 -84.25
CA ILE A 226 -97.53 2.93 -82.85
C ILE A 226 -97.17 1.63 -82.12
N GLY A 227 -98.06 0.63 -82.12
CA GLY A 227 -97.82 -0.63 -81.43
C GLY A 227 -96.64 -1.42 -82.00
N GLU A 228 -96.42 -1.39 -83.32
CA GLU A 228 -95.22 -1.96 -83.92
C GLU A 228 -93.92 -1.30 -83.41
N HIS A 229 -93.93 0.03 -83.25
CA HIS A 229 -92.77 0.75 -82.72
C HIS A 229 -92.52 0.43 -81.24
N LEU A 230 -93.57 0.42 -80.43
CA LEU A 230 -93.48 0.19 -78.99
C LEU A 230 -92.93 -1.23 -78.68
N ARG A 231 -93.46 -2.26 -79.36
CA ARG A 231 -92.98 -3.66 -79.22
C ARG A 231 -91.51 -3.86 -79.59
N LYS A 232 -90.95 -3.02 -80.47
CA LYS A 232 -89.53 -3.10 -80.87
C LYS A 232 -88.57 -2.50 -79.84
N LYS A 233 -89.05 -1.65 -78.95
CA LYS A 233 -88.19 -0.79 -78.12
C LYS A 233 -88.46 -0.85 -76.62
N ALA A 234 -89.57 -1.40 -76.22
CA ALA A 234 -90.01 -1.40 -74.84
C ALA A 234 -90.84 -2.65 -74.53
N ASP A 235 -91.03 -2.89 -73.24
CA ASP A 235 -91.87 -3.96 -72.71
C ASP A 235 -93.08 -3.34 -71.98
N LEU A 236 -94.17 -4.09 -71.84
CA LEU A 236 -95.26 -3.70 -70.94
C LEU A 236 -94.92 -4.11 -69.52
N LYS A 237 -94.90 -3.15 -68.60
CA LYS A 237 -94.70 -3.39 -67.16
C LYS A 237 -95.73 -2.68 -66.32
N THR A 238 -96.05 -3.27 -65.17
CA THR A 238 -96.76 -2.55 -64.09
C THR A 238 -95.78 -1.72 -63.26
N ILE A 239 -96.27 -0.71 -62.55
CA ILE A 239 -95.46 0.07 -61.59
C ILE A 239 -94.83 -0.85 -60.53
N ALA A 240 -95.61 -1.82 -60.04
CA ALA A 240 -95.16 -2.78 -59.03
C ALA A 240 -94.01 -3.67 -59.54
N GLU A 241 -94.03 -4.09 -60.81
CA GLU A 241 -92.95 -4.85 -61.42
C GLU A 241 -91.65 -4.04 -61.46
N VAL A 242 -91.70 -2.78 -61.92
CA VAL A 242 -90.54 -1.88 -61.99
C VAL A 242 -89.95 -1.61 -60.59
N GLU A 243 -90.80 -1.36 -59.60
CA GLU A 243 -90.38 -1.16 -58.21
C GLU A 243 -89.75 -2.43 -57.62
N SER A 244 -90.36 -3.59 -57.85
CA SER A 244 -89.86 -4.86 -57.34
C SER A 244 -88.48 -5.22 -57.93
N GLU A 245 -88.25 -4.96 -59.22
CA GLU A 245 -86.96 -5.17 -59.87
C GLU A 245 -85.86 -4.26 -59.30
N GLU A 246 -86.17 -2.98 -59.05
CA GLU A 246 -85.22 -2.04 -58.45
C GLU A 246 -84.91 -2.40 -57.00
N LYS A 247 -85.92 -2.76 -56.22
CA LYS A 247 -85.77 -3.25 -54.84
C LYS A 247 -84.94 -4.53 -54.78
N GLN A 248 -85.15 -5.46 -55.70
CA GLN A 248 -84.37 -6.70 -55.80
C GLN A 248 -82.89 -6.41 -56.12
N LYS A 249 -82.61 -5.52 -57.08
CA LYS A 249 -81.23 -5.11 -57.42
C LYS A 249 -80.52 -4.47 -56.22
N ASN A 250 -81.20 -3.57 -55.51
CA ASN A 250 -80.65 -2.93 -54.32
C ASN A 250 -80.43 -3.94 -53.19
N SER A 251 -81.37 -4.86 -52.97
CA SER A 251 -81.23 -5.91 -51.97
C SER A 251 -80.04 -6.83 -52.26
N MET A 252 -79.84 -7.21 -53.52
CA MET A 252 -78.69 -8.04 -53.94
C MET A 252 -77.37 -7.33 -53.69
N LEU A 253 -77.28 -6.03 -54.02
CA LEU A 253 -76.07 -5.24 -53.76
C LEU A 253 -75.76 -5.14 -52.25
N VAL A 254 -76.77 -4.86 -51.43
CA VAL A 254 -76.62 -4.79 -49.97
C VAL A 254 -76.17 -6.15 -49.41
N SER A 255 -76.74 -7.25 -49.89
CA SER A 255 -76.32 -8.60 -49.49
C SER A 255 -74.87 -8.89 -49.86
N TYR A 256 -74.45 -8.54 -51.08
CA TYR A 256 -73.06 -8.70 -51.51
C TYR A 256 -72.09 -7.90 -50.63
N LEU A 257 -72.40 -6.62 -50.38
CA LEU A 257 -71.54 -5.76 -49.56
C LEU A 257 -71.46 -6.24 -48.10
N ASN A 258 -72.58 -6.72 -47.53
CA ASN A 258 -72.58 -7.30 -46.19
C ASN A 258 -71.68 -8.53 -46.10
N ASN A 259 -71.73 -9.43 -47.10
CA ASN A 259 -70.83 -10.59 -47.16
C ASN A 259 -69.36 -10.14 -47.26
N GLU A 260 -69.06 -9.12 -48.06
CA GLU A 260 -67.69 -8.59 -48.18
C GLU A 260 -67.17 -7.99 -46.87
N ILE A 261 -68.03 -7.26 -46.14
CA ILE A 261 -67.72 -6.74 -44.80
C ILE A 261 -67.47 -7.90 -43.82
N GLU A 262 -68.29 -8.94 -43.84
CA GLU A 262 -68.13 -10.10 -42.96
C GLU A 262 -66.80 -10.81 -43.20
N VAL A 263 -66.43 -11.05 -44.46
CA VAL A 263 -65.13 -11.67 -44.83
C VAL A 263 -63.96 -10.80 -44.36
N LYS A 264 -64.02 -9.47 -44.57
CA LYS A 264 -62.96 -8.55 -44.12
C LYS A 264 -62.86 -8.49 -42.59
N ASN A 265 -63.99 -8.50 -41.89
CA ASN A 265 -64.02 -8.53 -40.43
C ASN A 265 -63.41 -9.83 -39.88
N LYS A 266 -63.67 -10.97 -40.52
CA LYS A 266 -63.05 -12.25 -40.15
C LYS A 266 -61.53 -12.21 -40.37
N CYS A 267 -61.08 -11.71 -41.52
CA CYS A 267 -59.66 -11.55 -41.82
C CYS A 267 -58.96 -10.64 -40.79
N LEU A 268 -59.60 -9.54 -40.38
CA LEU A 268 -59.07 -8.63 -39.37
C LEU A 268 -58.85 -9.34 -38.03
N LYS A 269 -59.83 -10.12 -37.57
CA LYS A 269 -59.71 -10.92 -36.34
C LYS A 269 -58.58 -11.96 -36.41
N ASP A 270 -58.41 -12.62 -37.55
CA ASP A 270 -57.33 -13.60 -37.74
C ASP A 270 -55.95 -12.94 -37.66
N VAL A 271 -55.80 -11.74 -38.23
CA VAL A 271 -54.54 -10.95 -38.15
C VAL A 271 -54.29 -10.48 -36.72
N GLU A 272 -55.32 -9.99 -36.02
CA GLU A 272 -55.24 -9.58 -34.62
C GLU A 272 -54.82 -10.74 -33.70
N SER A 273 -55.38 -11.95 -33.89
CA SER A 273 -54.96 -13.15 -33.16
C SER A 273 -53.48 -13.47 -33.37
N LYS A 274 -53.03 -13.50 -34.62
CA LYS A 274 -51.61 -13.77 -34.96
C LYS A 274 -50.67 -12.72 -34.39
N TYR A 275 -51.08 -11.44 -34.40
CA TYR A 275 -50.31 -10.36 -33.81
C TYR A 275 -50.16 -10.55 -32.29
N ASN A 276 -51.24 -10.90 -31.60
CA ASN A 276 -51.23 -11.15 -30.17
C ASN A 276 -50.38 -12.38 -29.81
N GLU A 277 -50.51 -13.48 -30.54
CA GLU A 277 -49.68 -14.67 -30.39
C GLU A 277 -48.20 -14.37 -30.57
N THR A 278 -47.85 -13.60 -31.60
CA THR A 278 -46.47 -13.19 -31.88
C THR A 278 -45.92 -12.30 -30.77
N THR A 279 -46.72 -11.36 -30.27
CA THR A 279 -46.34 -10.47 -29.17
C THR A 279 -46.05 -11.25 -27.89
N ILE A 280 -46.90 -12.23 -27.55
CA ILE A 280 -46.69 -13.12 -26.40
C ILE A 280 -45.42 -13.97 -26.60
N CYS A 281 -45.22 -14.53 -27.79
CA CYS A 281 -44.04 -15.33 -28.11
C CYS A 281 -42.74 -14.51 -27.95
N ILE A 282 -42.71 -13.28 -28.48
CA ILE A 282 -41.57 -12.38 -28.34
C ILE A 282 -41.35 -12.01 -26.87
N GLY A 283 -42.40 -11.72 -26.11
CA GLY A 283 -42.33 -11.48 -24.66
C GLY A 283 -41.66 -12.65 -23.92
N ASN A 284 -42.08 -13.87 -24.19
CA ASN A 284 -41.51 -15.08 -23.59
C ASN A 284 -40.04 -15.30 -24.00
N LEU A 285 -39.67 -15.01 -25.24
CA LEU A 285 -38.27 -15.10 -25.69
C LEU A 285 -37.39 -14.05 -25.01
N MET A 286 -37.91 -12.84 -24.80
CA MET A 286 -37.19 -11.79 -24.08
C MET A 286 -36.94 -12.18 -22.63
N THR A 287 -37.94 -12.71 -21.92
CA THR A 287 -37.77 -13.16 -20.53
C THR A 287 -36.78 -14.33 -20.42
N GLN A 288 -36.82 -15.29 -21.34
CA GLN A 288 -35.84 -16.39 -21.40
C GLN A 288 -34.42 -15.88 -21.66
N LYS A 289 -34.26 -14.91 -22.59
CA LYS A 289 -32.97 -14.29 -22.88
C LYS A 289 -32.41 -13.57 -21.64
N ASP A 290 -33.24 -12.78 -20.96
CA ASP A 290 -32.84 -12.05 -19.76
C ASP A 290 -32.43 -13.01 -18.63
N GLU A 291 -33.16 -14.12 -18.48
CA GLU A 291 -32.80 -15.17 -17.52
C GLU A 291 -31.45 -15.83 -17.85
N MET A 292 -31.22 -16.16 -19.12
CA MET A 292 -29.93 -16.70 -19.57
C MET A 292 -28.78 -15.72 -19.30
N HIS A 293 -28.97 -14.44 -19.61
CA HIS A 293 -27.97 -13.41 -19.33
C HIS A 293 -27.71 -13.26 -17.83
N ARG A 294 -28.76 -13.34 -17.01
CA ARG A 294 -28.64 -13.29 -15.54
C ARG A 294 -27.79 -14.45 -15.02
N LEU A 295 -28.10 -15.69 -15.43
CA LEU A 295 -27.36 -16.89 -15.03
C LEU A 295 -25.91 -16.84 -15.50
N TYR A 296 -25.66 -16.45 -16.75
CA TYR A 296 -24.31 -16.29 -17.29
C TYR A 296 -23.48 -15.27 -16.49
N ASN A 297 -24.07 -14.11 -16.18
CA ASN A 297 -23.40 -13.07 -15.38
C ASN A 297 -23.18 -13.50 -13.92
N GLU A 298 -24.07 -14.32 -13.36
CA GLU A 298 -23.87 -14.91 -12.03
C GLU A 298 -22.72 -15.92 -12.02
N GLU A 299 -22.62 -16.76 -13.05
CA GLU A 299 -21.52 -17.72 -13.17
C GLU A 299 -20.16 -17.02 -13.34
N ILE A 300 -20.09 -15.96 -14.15
CA ILE A 300 -18.89 -15.11 -14.24
C ILE A 300 -18.49 -14.55 -12.88
N ARG A 301 -19.44 -14.03 -12.10
CA ARG A 301 -19.17 -13.50 -10.76
C ARG A 301 -18.63 -14.60 -9.83
N LYS A 302 -19.24 -15.78 -9.81
CA LYS A 302 -18.77 -16.92 -9.01
C LYS A 302 -17.36 -17.35 -9.40
N MET A 303 -17.07 -17.42 -10.70
CA MET A 303 -15.71 -17.72 -11.20
C MET A 303 -14.70 -16.65 -10.76
N GLN A 304 -15.05 -15.36 -10.87
CA GLN A 304 -14.19 -14.26 -10.45
C GLN A 304 -13.95 -14.24 -8.94
N GLU A 305 -14.98 -14.48 -8.13
CA GLU A 305 -14.86 -14.59 -6.67
C GLU A 305 -13.97 -15.76 -6.27
N THR A 306 -14.14 -16.91 -6.91
CA THR A 306 -13.29 -18.10 -6.68
C THR A 306 -11.84 -17.82 -7.04
N ALA A 307 -11.58 -17.22 -8.21
CA ALA A 307 -10.23 -16.84 -8.64
C ALA A 307 -9.60 -15.81 -7.69
N ARG A 308 -10.37 -14.82 -7.23
CA ARG A 308 -9.90 -13.83 -6.25
C ARG A 308 -9.54 -14.49 -4.91
N GLY A 309 -10.36 -15.41 -4.42
CA GLY A 309 -10.07 -16.15 -3.19
C GLY A 309 -8.82 -17.03 -3.30
N GLN A 310 -8.59 -17.66 -4.47
CA GLN A 310 -7.35 -18.40 -4.74
C GLN A 310 -6.12 -17.49 -4.73
N LEU A 311 -6.20 -16.33 -5.40
CA LEU A 311 -5.12 -15.34 -5.41
C LEU A 311 -4.81 -14.82 -4.02
N GLU A 312 -5.83 -14.50 -3.22
CA GLU A 312 -5.66 -14.04 -1.84
C GLU A 312 -4.98 -15.10 -0.97
N LYS A 313 -5.34 -16.39 -1.13
CA LYS A 313 -4.66 -17.49 -0.45
C LYS A 313 -3.18 -17.60 -0.85
N ILE A 314 -2.87 -17.52 -2.15
CA ILE A 314 -1.49 -17.55 -2.65
C ILE A 314 -0.69 -16.38 -2.07
N LEU A 315 -1.26 -15.17 -2.07
CA LEU A 315 -0.61 -13.98 -1.52
C LEU A 315 -0.35 -14.12 -0.03
N SER A 316 -1.32 -14.63 0.75
CA SER A 316 -1.14 -14.86 2.19
C SER A 316 -0.08 -15.93 2.47
N GLU A 317 -0.04 -17.01 1.69
CA GLU A 317 1.01 -18.02 1.80
C GLU A 317 2.39 -17.45 1.44
N HIS A 318 2.46 -16.63 0.39
CA HIS A 318 3.69 -15.95 -0.03
C HIS A 318 4.21 -15.00 1.06
N GLU A 319 3.33 -14.20 1.66
CA GLU A 319 3.67 -13.30 2.77
C GLU A 319 4.18 -14.07 3.98
N ARG A 320 3.53 -15.17 4.36
CA ARG A 320 4.01 -16.06 5.43
C ARG A 320 5.38 -16.66 5.11
N THR A 321 5.61 -17.09 3.87
CA THR A 321 6.93 -17.60 3.47
C THR A 321 8.00 -16.51 3.52
N ALA A 322 7.69 -15.31 3.04
CA ALA A 322 8.62 -14.18 3.09
C ALA A 322 8.99 -13.82 4.53
N PHE A 323 8.01 -13.77 5.43
CA PHE A 323 8.26 -13.53 6.86
C PHE A 323 9.18 -14.59 7.48
N ARG A 324 8.95 -15.88 7.18
CA ARG A 324 9.84 -16.96 7.65
C ARG A 324 11.25 -16.85 7.09
N LEU A 325 11.40 -16.46 5.83
CA LEU A 325 12.71 -16.28 5.20
C LEU A 325 13.47 -15.10 5.81
N GLU A 326 12.80 -13.98 6.08
CA GLU A 326 13.42 -12.84 6.75
C GLU A 326 13.86 -13.20 8.18
N GLY A 327 13.04 -13.97 8.91
CA GLY A 327 13.43 -14.52 10.22
C GLY A 327 14.70 -15.37 10.14
N ARG A 328 14.77 -16.33 9.20
CA ARG A 328 15.98 -17.16 8.99
C ARG A 328 17.20 -16.34 8.58
N LYS A 329 17.01 -15.32 7.75
CA LYS A 329 18.07 -14.41 7.35
C LYS A 329 18.64 -13.67 8.55
N GLN A 330 17.79 -13.18 9.45
CA GLN A 330 18.22 -12.52 10.68
C GLN A 330 18.99 -13.49 11.61
N GLU A 331 18.51 -14.72 11.77
CA GLU A 331 19.23 -15.77 12.53
C GLU A 331 20.63 -16.04 11.94
N LEU A 332 20.76 -16.06 10.61
CA LEU A 332 22.04 -16.25 9.94
C LEU A 332 22.99 -15.07 10.17
N ILE A 333 22.49 -13.83 10.11
CA ILE A 333 23.27 -12.61 10.42
C ILE A 333 23.79 -12.66 11.86
N GLU A 334 22.94 -13.03 12.82
CA GLU A 334 23.35 -13.16 14.22
C GLU A 334 24.42 -14.24 14.40
N ARG A 335 24.28 -15.36 13.68
CA ARG A 335 25.24 -16.46 13.71
C ARG A 335 26.57 -16.09 13.04
N GLU A 336 26.54 -15.29 11.97
CA GLU A 336 27.73 -14.73 11.33
C GLU A 336 28.51 -13.84 12.31
N VAL A 337 27.83 -12.92 13.01
CA VAL A 337 28.44 -12.07 14.05
C VAL A 337 29.01 -12.90 15.20
N GLU A 338 28.32 -13.97 15.62
CA GLU A 338 28.85 -14.87 16.65
C GLU A 338 30.11 -15.59 16.18
N LEU A 339 30.13 -16.08 14.94
CA LEU A 339 31.28 -16.75 14.36
C LEU A 339 32.48 -15.81 14.22
N GLU A 340 32.27 -14.57 13.79
CA GLU A 340 33.32 -13.55 13.71
C GLU A 340 33.95 -13.27 15.08
N LYS A 341 33.12 -13.16 16.14
CA LYS A 341 33.61 -13.03 17.52
C LYS A 341 34.43 -14.24 17.96
N ARG A 342 33.97 -15.46 17.63
CA ARG A 342 34.69 -16.70 17.96
C ARG A 342 36.02 -16.79 17.20
N GLU A 343 36.05 -16.41 15.93
CA GLU A 343 37.26 -16.39 15.12
C GLU A 343 38.28 -15.39 15.66
N ALA A 344 37.86 -14.16 15.98
CA ALA A 344 38.72 -13.17 16.62
C ALA A 344 39.27 -13.65 17.97
N HIS A 345 38.46 -14.34 18.77
CA HIS A 345 38.92 -14.95 20.03
C HIS A 345 39.96 -16.04 19.79
N ASN A 346 39.70 -16.94 18.85
CA ASN A 346 40.62 -18.01 18.48
C ASN A 346 41.95 -17.48 17.92
N GLU A 347 41.91 -16.43 17.09
CA GLU A 347 43.10 -15.74 16.57
C GLU A 347 43.95 -15.19 17.73
N LYS A 348 43.30 -14.55 18.71
CA LYS A 348 43.95 -14.01 19.90
C LYS A 348 44.58 -15.11 20.77
N GLU A 349 43.86 -16.20 21.03
CA GLU A 349 44.41 -17.34 21.77
C GLU A 349 45.56 -18.02 21.01
N LYS A 350 45.47 -18.12 19.68
CA LYS A 350 46.58 -18.62 18.85
C LYS A 350 47.81 -17.74 18.95
N GLN A 351 47.66 -16.41 18.88
CA GLN A 351 48.76 -15.45 19.08
C GLN A 351 49.39 -15.60 20.46
N LYS A 352 48.56 -15.75 21.51
CA LYS A 352 49.02 -15.97 22.88
C LYS A 352 49.81 -17.28 23.01
N LEU A 353 49.31 -18.36 22.42
CA LEU A 353 50.00 -19.65 22.40
C LEU A 353 51.33 -19.59 21.64
N ASP A 354 51.38 -18.86 20.53
CA ASP A 354 52.62 -18.68 19.76
C ASP A 354 53.65 -17.84 20.54
N LEU A 355 53.22 -16.79 21.24
CA LEU A 355 54.06 -16.04 22.18
C LEU A 355 54.59 -16.94 23.30
N GLU A 356 53.73 -17.76 23.89
CA GLU A 356 54.10 -18.71 24.94
C GLU A 356 55.11 -19.75 24.42
N LYS A 357 54.90 -20.32 23.22
CA LYS A 357 55.87 -21.21 22.57
C LYS A 357 57.20 -20.53 22.32
N GLN A 358 57.22 -19.27 21.87
CA GLN A 358 58.46 -18.52 21.69
C GLN A 358 59.16 -18.25 23.03
N MET A 359 58.40 -17.90 24.08
CA MET A 359 58.93 -17.72 25.43
C MET A 359 59.52 -19.02 25.97
N ASN A 360 58.80 -20.14 25.85
CA ASN A 360 59.25 -21.45 26.28
C ASN A 360 60.49 -21.90 25.48
N ALA A 361 60.54 -21.64 24.18
CA ALA A 361 61.73 -21.91 23.36
C ALA A 361 62.93 -21.06 23.81
N ARG A 362 62.72 -19.76 24.08
CA ARG A 362 63.77 -18.88 24.63
C ARG A 362 64.22 -19.31 26.02
N ALA A 363 63.29 -19.68 26.90
CA ALA A 363 63.59 -20.18 28.23
C ALA A 363 64.38 -21.50 28.15
N THR A 364 63.99 -22.42 27.27
CA THR A 364 64.72 -23.67 27.03
C THR A 364 66.12 -23.40 26.46
N LEU A 365 66.25 -22.42 25.56
CA LEU A 365 67.56 -22.02 25.02
C LEU A 365 68.46 -21.40 26.10
N GLU A 366 67.91 -20.52 26.95
CA GLU A 366 68.66 -19.90 28.03
C GLU A 366 69.00 -20.91 29.12
N GLN A 367 68.11 -21.86 29.43
CA GLN A 367 68.39 -22.99 30.31
C GLN A 367 69.52 -23.84 29.73
N ASN A 368 69.46 -24.25 28.46
CA ASN A 368 70.54 -24.99 27.81
C ASN A 368 71.87 -24.22 27.81
N LYS A 369 71.84 -22.89 27.72
CA LYS A 369 73.02 -22.04 27.80
C LYS A 369 73.55 -21.96 29.23
N ALA A 370 72.67 -21.84 30.22
CA ALA A 370 73.00 -21.90 31.63
C ALA A 370 73.60 -23.27 31.97
N ASP A 371 72.98 -24.37 31.54
CA ASP A 371 73.49 -25.74 31.71
C ASP A 371 74.86 -25.91 31.05
N LYS A 372 75.06 -25.39 29.84
CA LYS A 372 76.39 -25.36 29.19
C LYS A 372 77.40 -24.55 30.00
N ASN A 373 77.00 -23.42 30.57
CA ASN A 373 77.86 -22.60 31.41
C ASN A 373 78.17 -23.29 32.74
N VAL A 374 77.20 -23.96 33.36
CA VAL A 374 77.39 -24.78 34.57
C VAL A 374 78.31 -25.95 34.28
N MET A 375 78.15 -26.63 33.14
CA MET A 375 79.07 -27.68 32.72
C MET A 375 80.49 -27.16 32.50
N LYS A 376 80.64 -26.01 31.81
CA LYS A 376 81.95 -25.35 31.68
C LYS A 376 82.53 -24.98 33.03
N LEU A 377 81.72 -24.40 33.92
CA LEU A 377 82.15 -24.04 35.28
C LEU A 377 82.48 -25.28 36.11
N ALA A 378 81.78 -26.39 35.94
CA ALA A 378 82.06 -27.66 36.60
C ALA A 378 83.35 -28.30 36.07
N GLU A 379 83.59 -28.24 34.75
CA GLU A 379 84.86 -28.64 34.14
C GLU A 379 86.01 -27.74 34.60
N GLU A 380 85.76 -26.43 34.71
CA GLU A 380 86.75 -25.45 35.15
C GLU A 380 87.02 -25.59 36.65
N GLN A 381 86.00 -25.78 37.48
CA GLN A 381 86.15 -26.18 38.88
C GLN A 381 86.86 -27.52 39.01
N LYS A 382 86.61 -28.49 38.11
CA LYS A 382 87.35 -29.77 38.11
C LYS A 382 88.82 -29.54 37.78
N ARG A 383 89.14 -28.75 36.75
CA ARG A 383 90.53 -28.38 36.40
C ARG A 383 91.21 -27.57 37.50
N GLU A 384 90.51 -26.61 38.08
CA GLU A 384 90.97 -25.81 39.22
C GLU A 384 91.16 -26.70 40.44
N LYS A 385 90.26 -27.65 40.72
CA LYS A 385 90.39 -28.63 41.80
C LYS A 385 91.55 -29.59 41.55
N GLU A 386 91.76 -30.05 40.32
CA GLU A 386 92.93 -30.86 39.93
C GLU A 386 94.22 -30.05 40.07
N LYS A 387 94.21 -28.77 39.68
CA LYS A 387 95.33 -27.84 39.85
C LYS A 387 95.60 -27.53 41.32
N LEU A 388 94.56 -27.31 42.13
CA LEU A 388 94.63 -27.13 43.57
C LEU A 388 95.09 -28.42 44.23
N HIS A 389 94.64 -29.61 43.79
CA HIS A 389 95.16 -30.88 44.28
C HIS A 389 96.64 -31.06 43.90
N MET A 390 97.05 -30.68 42.70
CA MET A 390 98.47 -30.65 42.34
C MET A 390 99.25 -29.66 43.20
N GLN A 391 98.70 -28.47 43.47
CA GLN A 391 99.30 -27.49 44.36
C GLN A 391 99.32 -27.97 45.82
N ILE A 392 98.30 -28.68 46.29
CA ILE A 392 98.26 -29.31 47.61
C ILE A 392 99.36 -30.36 47.68
N ILE A 393 99.48 -31.25 46.69
CA ILE A 393 100.58 -32.23 46.63
C ILE A 393 101.94 -31.53 46.57
N GLU A 394 102.07 -30.41 45.87
CA GLU A 394 103.29 -29.62 45.80
C GLU A 394 103.60 -28.88 47.12
N LEU A 395 102.57 -28.35 47.79
CA LEU A 395 102.67 -27.69 49.08
C LEU A 395 102.90 -28.71 50.20
N GLU A 396 102.30 -29.89 50.14
CA GLU A 396 102.60 -31.05 50.98
C GLU A 396 104.05 -31.46 50.78
N LYS A 397 104.53 -31.59 49.54
CA LYS A 397 105.97 -31.81 49.27
C LYS A 397 106.86 -30.69 49.82
N LYS A 398 106.45 -29.42 49.72
CA LYS A 398 107.21 -28.27 50.27
C LYS A 398 107.15 -28.23 51.79
N LEU A 399 106.03 -28.63 52.39
CA LEU A 399 105.85 -28.74 53.84
C LEU A 399 106.66 -29.91 54.37
N ASP A 400 106.60 -31.07 53.74
CA ASP A 400 107.43 -32.24 54.03
C ASP A 400 108.91 -31.89 53.87
N ALA A 401 109.27 -31.15 52.82
CA ALA A 401 110.64 -30.65 52.63
C ALA A 401 111.03 -29.66 53.74
N LYS A 402 110.15 -28.74 54.15
CA LYS A 402 110.38 -27.81 55.27
C LYS A 402 110.55 -28.58 56.58
N GLN A 403 109.67 -29.53 56.87
CA GLN A 403 109.74 -30.37 58.07
C GLN A 403 111.00 -31.24 58.06
N ALA A 404 111.39 -31.81 56.92
CA ALA A 404 112.66 -32.51 56.77
C ALA A 404 113.86 -31.58 57.00
N LEU A 405 113.75 -30.32 56.57
CA LEU A 405 114.77 -29.30 56.77
C LEU A 405 114.87 -28.87 58.24
N GLU A 406 113.74 -28.72 58.94
CA GLU A 406 113.68 -28.49 60.39
C GLU A 406 114.25 -29.68 61.19
N LEU A 407 113.87 -30.91 60.83
CA LEU A 407 114.41 -32.14 61.43
C LEU A 407 115.92 -32.29 61.16
N GLU A 408 116.40 -31.92 59.98
CA GLU A 408 117.82 -31.95 59.63
C GLU A 408 118.59 -30.86 60.40
N ILE A 409 118.01 -29.67 60.58
CA ILE A 409 118.56 -28.64 61.47
C ILE A 409 118.64 -29.18 62.90
N GLU A 410 117.61 -29.84 63.44
CA GLU A 410 117.66 -30.45 64.78
C GLU A 410 118.69 -31.58 64.86
N ARG A 411 118.80 -32.43 63.82
CA ARG A 411 119.80 -33.50 63.73
C ARG A 411 121.21 -32.92 63.74
N LEU A 412 121.48 -31.90 62.93
CA LEU A 412 122.76 -31.20 62.86
C LEU A 412 123.05 -30.45 64.17
N GLN A 413 122.04 -29.86 64.82
CA GLN A 413 122.19 -29.26 66.16
C GLN A 413 122.55 -30.30 67.21
N GLY A 414 121.90 -31.46 67.19
CA GLY A 414 122.22 -32.61 68.04
C GLY A 414 123.63 -33.13 67.81
N ALA A 415 124.04 -33.26 66.55
CA ALA A 415 125.39 -33.67 66.17
C ALA A 415 126.45 -32.68 66.66
N VAL A 416 126.24 -31.37 66.46
CA VAL A 416 127.13 -30.31 67.01
C VAL A 416 127.22 -30.40 68.53
N LYS A 417 126.11 -30.66 69.22
CA LYS A 417 126.08 -30.78 70.68
C LYS A 417 126.84 -32.01 71.18
N VAL A 418 126.72 -33.15 70.50
CA VAL A 418 127.48 -34.37 70.80
C VAL A 418 128.97 -34.17 70.53
N MET A 419 129.34 -33.59 69.38
CA MET A 419 130.75 -33.35 69.02
C MET A 419 131.43 -32.31 69.93
N LYS A 420 130.70 -31.33 70.47
CA LYS A 420 131.23 -30.40 71.49
C LYS A 420 131.55 -31.05 72.84
N HIS A 421 131.05 -32.26 73.11
CA HIS A 421 131.31 -32.99 74.36
C HIS A 421 132.38 -34.08 74.22
N MET A 422 132.93 -34.28 73.02
CA MET A 422 134.08 -35.14 72.81
C MET A 422 135.37 -34.32 72.97
N GLU A 423 135.78 -34.10 74.22
CA GLU A 423 137.13 -33.60 74.53
C GLU A 423 138.14 -34.72 74.31
N ASN A 424 138.75 -34.76 73.11
CA ASN A 424 140.03 -35.38 72.81
C ASN A 424 140.54 -34.75 71.50
N GLY A 425 141.70 -34.10 71.52
CA GLY A 425 142.23 -33.25 70.45
C GLY A 425 142.60 -33.99 69.16
N ASP A 426 141.59 -34.40 68.40
CA ASP A 426 141.69 -34.98 67.06
C ASP A 426 141.34 -33.90 66.01
N GLU A 427 142.33 -33.46 65.22
CA GLU A 427 142.17 -32.41 64.19
C GLU A 427 141.10 -32.80 63.14
N GLU A 428 140.91 -34.09 62.87
CA GLU A 428 139.90 -34.57 61.91
C GLU A 428 138.46 -34.37 62.43
N ALA A 429 138.27 -34.38 63.75
CA ALA A 429 136.97 -34.13 64.38
C ALA A 429 136.60 -32.63 64.38
N GLU A 430 137.58 -31.73 64.54
CA GLU A 430 137.35 -30.29 64.45
C GLU A 430 136.97 -29.82 63.05
N ASP A 431 137.59 -30.38 62.00
CA ASP A 431 137.25 -30.04 60.62
C ASP A 431 135.84 -30.53 60.25
N LYS A 432 135.42 -31.71 60.73
CA LYS A 432 134.03 -32.20 60.59
C LYS A 432 133.03 -31.31 61.34
N LEU A 433 133.37 -30.81 62.54
CA LEU A 433 132.53 -29.89 63.30
C LEU A 433 132.33 -28.55 62.57
N LYS A 434 133.39 -27.99 61.97
CA LYS A 434 133.30 -26.76 61.14
C LYS A 434 132.42 -26.98 59.91
N GLY A 435 132.56 -28.12 59.23
CA GLY A 435 131.71 -28.48 58.09
C GLY A 435 130.21 -28.47 58.46
N ILE A 436 129.86 -29.13 59.56
CA ILE A 436 128.48 -29.21 60.06
C ILE A 436 127.94 -27.84 60.51
N LEU A 437 128.78 -26.99 61.10
CA LEU A 437 128.39 -25.62 61.48
C LEU A 437 128.07 -24.74 60.26
N VAL A 438 128.83 -24.87 59.18
CA VAL A 438 128.56 -24.14 57.92
C VAL A 438 127.24 -24.61 57.29
N GLU A 439 127.03 -25.93 57.25
CA GLU A 439 125.81 -26.53 56.69
C GLU A 439 124.55 -26.15 57.49
N LEU A 440 124.65 -26.16 58.83
CA LEU A 440 123.59 -25.74 59.74
C LEU A 440 123.28 -24.24 59.62
N LYS A 441 124.29 -23.40 59.39
CA LYS A 441 124.08 -21.96 59.14
C LYS A 441 123.32 -21.74 57.84
N GLY A 442 123.71 -22.40 56.74
CA GLY A 442 123.03 -22.29 55.46
C GLY A 442 121.57 -22.73 55.52
N LYS A 443 121.26 -23.80 56.27
CA LYS A 443 119.89 -24.28 56.46
C LYS A 443 119.01 -23.37 57.31
N LYS A 444 119.59 -22.68 58.29
CA LYS A 444 118.87 -21.70 59.12
C LYS A 444 118.51 -20.43 58.33
N GLU A 445 119.43 -19.96 57.49
CA GLU A 445 119.18 -18.81 56.60
C GLU A 445 118.07 -19.10 55.56
N GLU A 446 117.97 -20.34 55.07
CA GLU A 446 116.90 -20.79 54.16
C GLU A 446 115.50 -20.73 54.81
N LEU A 447 115.40 -21.07 56.10
CA LEU A 447 114.15 -20.99 56.88
C LEU A 447 113.73 -19.54 57.16
N ASP A 448 114.66 -18.69 57.58
CA ASP A 448 114.41 -17.26 57.86
C ASP A 448 113.91 -16.52 56.61
N GLY A 449 114.41 -16.88 55.42
CA GLY A 449 113.95 -16.32 54.14
C GLY A 449 112.48 -16.61 53.83
N LEU A 450 111.97 -17.79 54.22
CA LEU A 450 110.58 -18.18 54.02
C LEU A 450 109.62 -17.42 54.95
N GLU A 451 110.01 -17.18 56.20
CA GLU A 451 109.18 -16.44 57.17
C GLU A 451 109.05 -14.95 56.81
N ALA A 452 110.13 -14.33 56.32
CA ALA A 452 110.11 -12.94 55.86
C ALA A 452 109.13 -12.71 54.69
N LEU A 453 109.02 -13.68 53.77
CA LEU A 453 108.10 -13.60 52.63
C LEU A 453 106.64 -13.61 53.09
N ASN A 454 106.30 -14.44 54.09
CA ASN A 454 104.93 -14.55 54.59
C ASN A 454 104.45 -13.23 55.22
N GLN A 455 105.32 -12.56 55.99
CA GLN A 455 104.98 -11.29 56.61
C GLN A 455 104.79 -10.15 55.60
N ALA A 456 105.53 -10.17 54.49
CA ALA A 456 105.38 -9.19 53.41
C ALA A 456 104.01 -9.28 52.71
N LEU A 457 103.45 -10.48 52.58
CA LEU A 457 102.14 -10.70 51.95
C LEU A 457 100.99 -10.14 52.80
N ILE A 458 101.03 -10.31 54.12
CA ILE A 458 100.01 -9.76 55.05
C ILE A 458 99.98 -8.23 55.00
N ILE A 459 101.15 -7.59 54.95
CA ILE A 459 101.25 -6.13 54.84
C ILE A 459 100.66 -5.64 53.51
N LYS A 460 100.87 -6.37 52.42
CA LYS A 460 100.36 -6.00 51.09
C LYS A 460 98.84 -6.10 50.99
N GLU A 461 98.24 -7.11 51.62
CA GLU A 461 96.79 -7.29 51.63
C GLU A 461 96.08 -6.15 52.38
N ARG A 462 96.55 -5.79 53.58
CA ARG A 462 96.00 -4.67 54.35
C ARG A 462 96.05 -3.35 53.58
N LYS A 463 97.19 -3.05 52.94
CA LYS A 463 97.34 -1.84 52.10
C LYS A 463 96.35 -1.82 50.94
N SER A 464 96.15 -2.95 50.25
CA SER A 464 95.20 -3.04 49.14
C SER A 464 93.75 -2.83 49.59
N ASN A 465 93.38 -3.27 50.79
CA ASN A 465 92.03 -3.06 51.33
C ASN A 465 91.79 -1.60 51.73
N ASP A 466 92.79 -0.93 52.33
CA ASP A 466 92.71 0.49 52.68
C ASP A 466 92.53 1.36 51.42
N GLU A 467 93.27 1.08 50.35
CA GLU A 467 93.14 1.77 49.05
C GLU A 467 91.72 1.63 48.45
N LEU A 468 91.09 0.46 48.58
CA LEU A 468 89.73 0.23 48.09
C LEU A 468 88.67 1.00 48.90
N GLN A 469 88.86 1.12 50.22
CA GLN A 469 87.95 1.88 51.07
C GLN A 469 88.05 3.39 50.79
N GLU A 470 89.27 3.91 50.61
CA GLU A 470 89.49 5.32 50.26
C GLU A 470 88.91 5.65 48.87
N ALA A 471 89.11 4.79 47.87
CA ALA A 471 88.50 4.97 46.54
C ALA A 471 86.97 5.04 46.60
N ARG A 472 86.32 4.31 47.52
CA ARG A 472 84.87 4.35 47.72
C ARG A 472 84.40 5.64 48.37
N LYS A 473 85.12 6.13 49.37
CA LYS A 473 84.81 7.42 50.02
C LYS A 473 84.94 8.57 49.04
N GLU A 474 86.02 8.61 48.27
CA GLU A 474 86.27 9.66 47.28
C GLU A 474 85.19 9.70 46.20
N LEU A 475 84.76 8.52 45.74
CA LEU A 475 83.69 8.38 44.76
C LEU A 475 82.33 8.88 45.27
N VAL A 476 82.00 8.60 46.54
CA VAL A 476 80.80 9.15 47.18
C VAL A 476 80.91 10.67 47.31
N HIS A 477 82.07 11.18 47.73
CA HIS A 477 82.31 12.62 47.88
C HIS A 477 82.11 13.38 46.56
N GLY A 478 82.78 12.95 45.48
CA GLY A 478 82.68 13.62 44.18
C GLY A 478 81.28 13.60 43.55
N LEU A 479 80.46 12.58 43.86
CA LEU A 479 79.07 12.52 43.39
C LEU A 479 78.12 13.41 44.20
N ILE A 480 78.40 13.68 45.49
CA ILE A 480 77.66 14.66 46.28
C ILE A 480 77.87 16.07 45.71
N GLU A 481 79.12 16.46 45.45
CA GLU A 481 79.45 17.82 44.97
C GLU A 481 78.78 18.15 43.63
N LYS A 482 78.69 17.19 42.72
CA LYS A 482 78.12 17.42 41.38
C LYS A 482 76.59 17.39 41.31
N ASN A 483 75.90 17.07 42.40
CA ASN A 483 74.42 17.02 42.51
C ASN A 483 73.73 16.37 41.30
N CYS A 484 74.24 15.21 40.84
CA CYS A 484 73.81 14.56 39.61
C CYS A 484 72.63 13.61 39.83
N GLN A 485 71.42 13.99 39.41
CA GLN A 485 70.27 13.09 39.35
C GLN A 485 70.39 12.12 38.17
N THR A 486 70.97 10.93 38.41
CA THR A 486 71.08 9.87 37.42
C THR A 486 70.83 8.48 38.03
N SER A 487 71.00 7.41 37.26
CA SER A 487 70.77 6.03 37.72
C SER A 487 71.72 5.55 38.82
N ILE A 488 72.94 6.11 38.90
CA ILE A 488 73.88 5.87 40.00
C ILE A 488 74.14 7.22 40.67
N GLY A 489 73.94 7.30 41.98
CA GLY A 489 74.13 8.54 42.71
C GLY A 489 74.41 8.27 44.18
N VAL A 490 74.25 9.29 45.02
CA VAL A 490 74.45 9.18 46.46
C VAL A 490 73.11 9.29 47.15
N LYS A 491 72.72 8.23 47.85
CA LYS A 491 71.55 8.22 48.73
C LYS A 491 72.01 8.47 50.15
N ARG A 492 71.37 9.40 50.85
CA ARG A 492 71.56 9.57 52.30
C ARG A 492 70.63 8.59 53.01
N MET A 493 71.21 7.53 53.56
CA MET A 493 70.46 6.45 54.22
C MET A 493 69.96 6.94 55.56
N GLY A 494 68.64 6.90 55.79
CA GLY A 494 68.03 7.31 57.06
C GLY A 494 67.48 8.74 57.10
N VAL A 495 67.35 9.42 55.96
CA VAL A 495 66.68 10.72 55.87
C VAL A 495 65.16 10.52 55.87
N LEU A 496 64.45 11.26 56.71
CA LEU A 496 62.99 11.21 56.80
C LEU A 496 62.34 11.95 55.62
N ASP A 497 61.40 11.30 54.93
CA ASP A 497 60.63 11.95 53.86
C ASP A 497 59.57 12.89 54.43
N ASN A 498 59.60 14.15 54.02
CA ASN A 498 58.69 15.20 54.47
C ASN A 498 57.35 15.18 53.68
N ILE A 499 57.29 14.53 52.51
CA ILE A 499 56.08 14.54 51.67
C ILE A 499 54.85 13.96 52.41
N PRO A 500 54.93 12.82 53.12
CA PRO A 500 53.81 12.28 53.88
C PRO A 500 53.33 13.23 54.99
N PHE A 501 54.26 13.87 55.72
CA PHE A 501 53.92 14.86 56.74
C PHE A 501 53.24 16.09 56.15
N LYS A 502 53.65 16.58 54.97
CA LYS A 502 52.94 17.65 54.25
C LYS A 502 51.53 17.25 53.86
N ARG A 503 51.33 15.99 53.46
CA ARG A 503 50.01 15.46 53.10
C ARG A 503 49.11 15.35 54.32
N ALA A 504 49.63 14.81 55.43
CA ALA A 504 48.93 14.77 56.71
C ALA A 504 48.57 16.19 57.19
N ALA A 505 49.52 17.13 57.15
CA ALA A 505 49.29 18.52 57.54
C ALA A 505 48.20 19.22 56.69
N ARG A 506 48.09 18.91 55.38
CA ARG A 506 47.00 19.44 54.53
C ARG A 506 45.60 19.02 55.00
N ARG A 507 45.47 17.85 55.64
CA ARG A 507 44.19 17.36 56.15
C ARG A 507 43.84 17.98 57.49
N MET A 508 44.84 18.40 58.27
CA MET A 508 44.69 18.84 59.66
C MET A 508 44.73 20.35 59.87
N PHE A 509 45.37 21.12 58.96
CA PHE A 509 45.64 22.55 59.16
C PHE A 509 45.20 23.43 57.97
N GLN A 510 45.03 24.73 58.21
CA GLN A 510 44.63 25.70 57.18
C GLN A 510 45.76 25.99 56.19
N ARG A 511 45.42 26.32 54.94
CA ARG A 511 46.37 26.45 53.80
C ARG A 511 47.65 27.25 54.07
N LYS A 512 47.59 28.31 54.88
CA LYS A 512 48.75 29.17 55.17
C LYS A 512 49.75 28.54 56.17
N GLU A 513 49.33 27.55 56.94
CA GLU A 513 50.13 26.96 58.04
C GLU A 513 50.69 25.57 57.69
N ILE A 514 50.27 24.97 56.57
CA ILE A 514 50.59 23.58 56.21
C ILE A 514 52.09 23.33 56.13
N ASP A 515 52.84 24.18 55.43
CA ASP A 515 54.28 23.97 55.27
C ASP A 515 55.03 24.11 56.60
N MET A 516 54.62 25.04 57.47
CA MET A 516 55.21 25.22 58.80
C MET A 516 54.88 24.04 59.71
N LYS A 517 53.61 23.60 59.74
CA LYS A 517 53.16 22.48 60.58
C LYS A 517 53.74 21.14 60.12
N ALA A 518 53.87 20.91 58.81
CA ALA A 518 54.54 19.73 58.29
C ALA A 518 56.03 19.68 58.67
N ALA A 519 56.71 20.83 58.63
CA ALA A 519 58.11 20.93 59.02
C ALA A 519 58.32 20.71 60.54
N GLU A 520 57.43 21.25 61.38
CA GLU A 520 57.41 20.99 62.83
C GLU A 520 57.27 19.49 63.12
N LEU A 521 56.28 18.84 62.50
CA LEU A 521 56.02 17.40 62.67
C LEU A 521 57.18 16.52 62.17
N CYS A 522 57.75 16.83 60.99
CA CYS A 522 58.94 16.13 60.51
C CYS A 522 60.11 16.27 61.49
N SER A 523 60.34 17.48 62.01
CA SER A 523 61.48 17.76 62.90
C SER A 523 61.33 17.03 64.24
N GLU A 524 60.11 16.92 64.76
CA GLU A 524 59.80 16.14 65.95
C GLU A 524 60.16 14.65 65.75
N TRP A 525 59.74 14.07 64.63
CA TRP A 525 60.03 12.67 64.31
C TRP A 525 61.49 12.41 63.94
N GLU A 526 62.16 13.35 63.26
CA GLU A 526 63.62 13.30 63.11
C GLU A 526 64.32 13.32 64.47
N GLY A 527 63.81 14.09 65.43
CA GLY A 527 64.32 14.11 66.80
C GLY A 527 64.18 12.76 67.50
N HIS A 528 63.06 12.06 67.28
CA HIS A 528 62.89 10.69 67.75
C HIS A 528 63.86 9.72 67.08
N LEU A 529 64.01 9.76 65.75
CA LEU A 529 64.92 8.88 65.00
C LEU A 529 66.39 9.02 65.42
N LYS A 530 66.81 10.24 65.78
CA LYS A 530 68.18 10.53 66.26
C LYS A 530 68.41 10.14 67.72
N ASN A 531 67.37 9.81 68.48
CA ASN A 531 67.49 9.47 69.89
C ASN A 531 68.01 8.03 70.06
N PRO A 532 69.24 7.82 70.54
CA PRO A 532 69.80 6.46 70.70
C PRO A 532 69.04 5.61 71.72
N ASN A 533 68.28 6.23 72.63
CA ASN A 533 67.48 5.52 73.64
C ASN A 533 66.15 4.99 73.10
N TRP A 534 65.78 5.33 71.86
CA TRP A 534 64.58 4.80 71.21
C TRP A 534 64.97 3.81 70.12
N HIS A 535 64.81 2.52 70.40
CA HIS A 535 65.18 1.42 69.53
C HIS A 535 64.02 0.43 69.40
N PRO A 536 62.97 0.76 68.62
CA PRO A 536 61.78 -0.07 68.50
C PRO A 536 62.03 -1.24 67.51
N PHE A 537 62.98 -2.12 67.84
CA PHE A 537 63.30 -3.33 67.11
C PHE A 537 63.18 -4.57 67.99
N LYS A 538 62.80 -5.68 67.36
CA LYS A 538 62.79 -7.03 67.93
C LYS A 538 63.66 -7.96 67.09
N ILE A 539 64.34 -8.90 67.74
CA ILE A 539 65.20 -9.89 67.08
C ILE A 539 64.35 -11.12 66.71
N VAL A 540 64.49 -11.59 65.47
CA VAL A 540 63.86 -12.83 64.98
C VAL A 540 64.93 -13.78 64.45
N ASN A 541 64.81 -15.07 64.78
CA ASN A 541 65.68 -16.13 64.27
C ASN A 541 65.17 -16.63 62.92
N ILE A 542 66.04 -16.73 61.92
CA ILE A 542 65.72 -17.32 60.62
C ILE A 542 66.15 -18.79 60.66
N GLU A 543 65.20 -19.72 60.53
CA GLU A 543 65.35 -21.18 60.75
C GLU A 543 66.36 -21.93 59.84
N SER A 544 67.21 -21.24 59.07
CA SER A 544 68.19 -21.87 58.17
C SER A 544 69.59 -21.24 58.14
N SER A 545 69.93 -20.32 59.07
CA SER A 545 71.34 -19.98 59.37
C SER A 545 71.44 -19.35 60.77
N GLU A 546 72.58 -19.44 61.46
CA GLU A 546 72.85 -18.86 62.80
C GLU A 546 72.85 -17.30 62.84
N ALA A 547 72.16 -16.64 61.92
CA ALA A 547 72.06 -15.19 61.83
C ALA A 547 70.74 -14.68 62.43
N HIS A 548 70.84 -13.80 63.43
CA HIS A 548 69.74 -13.05 64.02
C HIS A 548 69.40 -11.83 63.16
N LYS A 549 68.11 -11.54 62.91
CA LYS A 549 67.68 -10.33 62.17
C LYS A 549 66.80 -9.43 63.02
N GLU A 550 67.17 -8.15 63.11
CA GLU A 550 66.38 -7.10 63.76
C GLU A 550 65.28 -6.60 62.81
N ILE A 551 64.03 -6.59 63.29
CA ILE A 551 62.86 -6.05 62.57
C ILE A 551 62.12 -5.06 63.46
N ILE A 552 61.33 -4.15 62.87
CA ILE A 552 60.59 -3.15 63.65
C ILE A 552 59.57 -3.81 64.58
N ASP A 553 59.51 -3.33 65.81
CA ASP A 553 58.46 -3.69 66.75
C ASP A 553 57.20 -2.86 66.49
N THR A 554 56.20 -3.48 65.86
CA THR A 554 54.88 -2.88 65.59
C THR A 554 54.10 -2.56 66.86
N GLU A 555 54.50 -3.13 68.01
CA GLU A 555 53.85 -2.88 69.28
C GLU A 555 54.37 -1.63 70.01
N ASP A 556 55.44 -0.99 69.52
CA ASP A 556 56.03 0.22 70.11
C ASP A 556 54.99 1.34 70.26
N VAL A 557 54.97 1.93 71.46
CA VAL A 557 53.97 2.91 71.87
C VAL A 557 54.01 4.18 71.01
N LYS A 558 55.20 4.63 70.60
CA LYS A 558 55.35 5.83 69.76
C LYS A 558 54.95 5.53 68.32
N LEU A 559 55.39 4.40 67.76
CA LEU A 559 55.01 4.00 66.41
C LEU A 559 53.50 3.75 66.26
N LYS A 560 52.85 3.17 67.28
CA LYS A 560 51.37 3.05 67.33
C LYS A 560 50.68 4.41 67.37
N ARG A 561 51.19 5.32 68.20
CA ARG A 561 50.65 6.69 68.29
C ARG A 561 50.78 7.41 66.95
N LEU A 562 51.94 7.34 66.30
CA LEU A 562 52.19 7.90 64.98
C LEU A 562 51.15 7.45 63.96
N LYS A 563 50.89 6.13 63.92
CA LYS A 563 49.95 5.52 62.99
C LYS A 563 48.50 6.00 63.24
N ASN A 564 48.12 6.17 64.51
CA ASN A 564 46.78 6.60 64.89
C ASN A 564 46.55 8.11 64.70
N GLU A 565 47.57 8.94 64.93
CA GLU A 565 47.47 10.40 64.86
C GLU A 565 47.54 10.94 63.42
N PHE A 566 48.27 10.25 62.54
CA PHE A 566 48.44 10.64 61.14
C PHE A 566 47.80 9.61 60.20
N ASP A 567 48.62 8.87 59.45
CA ASP A 567 48.20 7.81 58.55
C ASP A 567 49.34 6.80 58.31
N ASP A 568 49.05 5.76 57.53
CA ASP A 568 50.01 4.71 57.14
C ASP A 568 51.21 5.30 56.37
N GLU A 569 51.04 6.38 55.62
CA GLU A 569 52.12 6.98 54.83
C GLU A 569 53.19 7.62 55.73
N VAL A 570 52.78 8.31 56.80
CA VAL A 570 53.73 8.87 57.77
C VAL A 570 54.41 7.76 58.58
N TYR A 571 53.66 6.71 58.94
CA TYR A 571 54.22 5.53 59.60
C TYR A 571 55.31 4.85 58.76
N GLU A 572 55.04 4.63 57.47
CA GLU A 572 55.98 4.03 56.52
C GLU A 572 57.23 4.88 56.32
N ALA A 573 57.09 6.21 56.26
CA ALA A 573 58.23 7.13 56.12
C ALA A 573 59.17 7.06 57.34
N VAL A 574 58.63 7.08 58.55
CA VAL A 574 59.42 7.01 59.80
C VAL A 574 60.08 5.64 59.95
N THR A 575 59.35 4.57 59.69
CA THR A 575 59.85 3.19 59.83
C THR A 575 60.94 2.87 58.80
N THR A 576 60.80 3.35 57.56
CA THR A 576 61.83 3.22 56.52
C THR A 576 63.11 3.95 56.92
N ALA A 577 63.01 5.21 57.36
CA ALA A 577 64.18 5.97 57.80
C ALA A 577 64.87 5.31 59.00
N LEU A 578 64.09 4.75 59.94
CA LEU A 578 64.62 4.05 61.09
C LEU A 578 65.40 2.77 60.71
N MET A 579 64.88 1.96 59.77
CA MET A 579 65.58 0.77 59.28
C MET A 579 66.89 1.11 58.58
N GLU A 580 66.88 2.15 57.73
CA GLU A 580 68.08 2.59 57.03
C GLU A 580 69.17 3.08 58.00
N LEU A 581 68.80 3.81 59.06
CA LEU A 581 69.77 4.19 60.10
C LEU A 581 70.37 2.97 60.81
N ASN A 582 69.57 1.92 61.05
CA ASN A 582 70.04 0.73 61.76
C ASN A 582 70.98 -0.13 60.91
N GLU A 583 70.73 -0.23 59.60
CA GLU A 583 71.57 -1.03 58.69
C GLU A 583 72.90 -0.33 58.39
N TYR A 584 72.87 0.98 58.15
CA TYR A 584 74.02 1.71 57.61
C TYR A 584 74.84 2.45 58.68
N ASN A 585 74.23 2.86 59.79
CA ASN A 585 74.91 3.56 60.87
C ASN A 585 74.26 3.26 62.24
N PRO A 586 74.24 1.98 62.68
CA PRO A 586 73.50 1.55 63.87
C PRO A 586 73.92 2.29 65.15
N SER A 587 75.22 2.57 65.30
CA SER A 587 75.77 3.27 66.46
C SER A 587 75.63 4.79 66.37
N GLY A 588 75.72 5.38 65.17
CA GLY A 588 75.72 6.83 65.00
C GLY A 588 74.34 7.47 64.92
N ARG A 589 73.31 6.75 64.47
CA ARG A 589 71.91 7.24 64.36
C ARG A 589 71.77 8.57 63.58
N TYR A 590 72.69 8.86 62.68
CA TYR A 590 72.59 9.97 61.73
C TYR A 590 72.73 9.46 60.28
N PRO A 591 72.11 10.14 59.30
CA PRO A 591 72.13 9.67 57.92
C PRO A 591 73.54 9.67 57.33
N ILE A 592 73.95 8.55 56.73
CA ILE A 592 75.24 8.45 56.02
C ILE A 592 75.03 8.43 54.50
N PRO A 593 75.90 9.12 53.74
CA PRO A 593 75.87 9.03 52.29
C PRO A 593 76.43 7.69 51.83
N GLU A 594 75.67 6.98 51.00
CA GLU A 594 76.09 5.70 50.42
C GLU A 594 75.95 5.73 48.90
N LEU A 595 76.87 5.04 48.21
CA LEU A 595 76.83 4.91 46.76
C LEU A 595 75.63 4.02 46.39
N TRP A 596 74.69 4.55 45.62
CA TRP A 596 73.39 3.92 45.40
C TRP A 596 73.06 3.75 43.92
N ASN A 597 72.52 2.58 43.57
CA ASN A 597 71.94 2.30 42.27
C ASN A 597 70.42 2.47 42.35
N TYR A 598 69.90 3.59 41.87
CA TYR A 598 68.47 3.91 41.90
C TYR A 598 67.64 3.03 40.95
N LYS A 599 68.24 2.45 39.90
CA LYS A 599 67.52 1.51 39.01
C LYS A 599 67.26 0.17 39.67
N GLN A 600 68.20 -0.31 40.48
CA GLN A 600 68.12 -1.62 41.13
C GLN A 600 67.74 -1.53 42.61
N ALA A 601 67.51 -0.32 43.13
CA ALA A 601 67.20 -0.06 44.53
C ALA A 601 68.16 -0.77 45.53
N ARG A 602 69.48 -0.76 45.24
CA ARG A 602 70.52 -1.36 46.09
C ARG A 602 71.81 -0.53 46.14
N ARG A 603 72.69 -0.86 47.10
CA ARG A 603 74.07 -0.35 47.17
C ARG A 603 74.82 -0.62 45.85
N ALA A 604 75.47 0.40 45.32
CA ALA A 604 76.28 0.29 44.11
C ALA A 604 77.72 -0.16 44.43
N THR A 605 78.33 -0.85 43.47
CA THR A 605 79.73 -1.27 43.49
C THR A 605 80.66 -0.14 43.02
N LEU A 606 81.94 -0.21 43.39
CA LEU A 606 82.96 0.72 42.92
C LEU A 606 83.06 0.76 41.38
N GLN A 607 82.94 -0.40 40.75
CA GLN A 607 82.94 -0.53 39.29
C GLN A 607 81.74 0.19 38.65
N GLU A 608 80.53 0.03 39.21
CA GLU A 608 79.33 0.73 38.74
C GLU A 608 79.49 2.25 38.85
N GLY A 609 80.03 2.76 39.96
CA GLY A 609 80.24 4.19 40.13
C GLY A 609 81.36 4.75 39.24
N ALA A 610 82.48 4.02 39.08
CA ALA A 610 83.55 4.42 38.16
C ALA A 610 83.07 4.46 36.70
N ALA A 611 82.34 3.42 36.26
CA ALA A 611 81.74 3.38 34.92
C ALA A 611 80.76 4.56 34.72
N HIS A 612 80.00 4.92 35.76
CA HIS A 612 79.10 6.05 35.73
C HIS A 612 79.82 7.39 35.56
N ILE A 613 80.90 7.63 36.32
CA ILE A 613 81.73 8.84 36.16
C ILE A 613 82.31 8.94 34.76
N ILE A 614 82.84 7.83 34.21
CA ILE A 614 83.35 7.79 32.85
C ILE A 614 82.26 8.19 31.83
N GLN A 615 81.03 7.70 32.03
CA GLN A 615 79.91 8.06 31.18
C GLN A 615 79.53 9.55 31.30
N LEU A 616 79.53 10.11 32.52
CA LEU A 616 79.29 11.54 32.75
C LEU A 616 80.36 12.39 32.05
N LEU A 617 81.64 12.02 32.16
CA LEU A 617 82.74 12.70 31.48
C LEU A 617 82.60 12.66 29.96
N LYS A 618 82.20 11.52 29.38
CA LYS A 618 81.92 11.39 27.93
C LYS A 618 80.78 12.32 27.49
N ARG A 619 79.70 12.44 28.27
CA ARG A 619 78.58 13.35 27.98
C ARG A 619 78.96 14.82 28.11
N HIS A 620 79.82 15.17 29.07
CA HIS A 620 80.26 16.56 29.26
C HIS A 620 81.11 17.04 28.08
N LYS A 621 82.01 16.18 27.56
CA LYS A 621 82.82 16.47 26.38
C LYS A 621 81.97 16.73 25.11
N LEU A 622 80.87 16.00 24.94
CA LEU A 622 79.97 16.19 23.78
C LEU A 622 79.21 17.51 23.81
N LYS A 623 78.91 18.06 25.00
CA LYS A 623 78.22 19.36 25.15
C LYS A 623 79.14 20.56 24.91
N THR A 624 80.44 20.44 25.17
CA THR A 624 81.40 21.54 24.98
C THR A 624 81.81 21.75 23.52
N THR A 625 81.60 20.75 22.65
CA THR A 625 81.85 20.81 21.20
C THR A 625 80.69 21.38 20.36
N ARG A 626 79.59 21.84 20.98
CA ARG A 626 78.41 22.40 20.29
C ARG A 626 78.19 23.91 20.52
N HIS A 627 79.21 24.62 20.99
CA HIS A 627 79.28 26.07 20.92
C HIS A 627 80.46 26.50 20.06
#